data_AF-A0A9D3YN20-F1
#
_entry.id   AF-A0A9D3YN20-F1
#
_cell.length_a   1.000
_cell.length_b   1.000
_cell.length_c   1.000
_cell.angle_alpha   90.00
_cell.angle_beta   90.00
_cell.angle_gamma   90.00
#
_symmetry.space_group_name_H-M   'P 1'
#
loop_
_entity.id
_entity.type
_entity.pdbx_description
1 polymer ?
#
loop_
_entity_poly.entity_id
_entity_poly.type
_entity_poly.pdbx_seq_one_letter_code
_entity_poly.pdbx_strand_id
1 'polypeptide(L)' 'MEWRVWLYPVEIGARGFPAQSLWRMFSALGIEGADRKRAAGKLILTADRTSIWLCMKREERSWKPTANT' A
#
# COMPACT_ATOMS: atom_id res chain seq x y z
N MET A 1 26.52 7.48 -9.66
CA MET A 1 25.66 6.62 -8.81
C MET A 1 24.25 6.76 -9.36
N GLU A 2 23.69 5.69 -9.92
CA GLU A 2 22.30 5.71 -10.37
C GLU A 2 21.37 5.33 -9.22
N TRP A 3 20.33 6.12 -9.01
CA TRP A 3 19.27 5.79 -8.06
C TRP A 3 18.37 4.70 -8.65
N ARG A 4 18.00 3.72 -7.83
CA ARG A 4 17.01 2.68 -8.18
C ARG A 4 15.82 2.77 -7.25
N VAL A 5 14.63 2.59 -7.84
CA VAL A 5 13.35 2.56 -7.12
C VAL A 5 12.70 1.21 -7.35
N TRP A 6 12.09 0.66 -6.30
CA TRP A 6 11.33 -0.59 -6.34
C TRP A 6 9.87 -0.27 -6.02
N LEU A 7 8.95 -0.65 -6.92
CA LEU A 7 7.52 -0.45 -6.73
C LEU A 7 6.86 -1.79 -6.35
N TYR A 8 6.17 -1.82 -5.22
CA TYR A 8 5.41 -2.98 -4.77
C TYR A 8 3.92 -2.61 -4.65
N PRO A 9 3.07 -2.96 -5.62
CA PRO A 9 1.65 -2.59 -5.56
C PRO A 9 0.96 -3.34 -4.42
N VAL A 10 0.28 -2.62 -3.53
CA VAL A 10 -0.51 -3.21 -2.46
C VAL A 10 -1.97 -3.23 -2.91
N GLU A 11 -2.47 -4.42 -3.25
CA GLU A 11 -3.89 -4.62 -3.55
C GLU A 11 -4.67 -4.71 -2.24
N ILE A 12 -5.61 -3.79 -2.02
CA ILE A 12 -6.58 -3.86 -0.92
C ILE A 12 -7.90 -4.36 -1.51
N GLY A 13 -8.10 -5.68 -1.46
CA GLY A 13 -9.35 -6.34 -1.84
C GLY A 13 -10.15 -6.82 -0.63
N ALA A 14 -11.42 -7.20 -0.84
CA ALA A 14 -12.47 -7.50 0.14
C ALA A 14 -12.19 -8.62 1.18
N ARG A 15 -10.95 -9.12 1.31
CA ARG A 15 -10.58 -10.22 2.23
C ARG A 15 -9.29 -9.99 3.02
N GLY A 16 -8.76 -8.77 3.08
CA GLY A 16 -7.69 -8.42 4.02
C GLY A 16 -6.39 -9.23 3.84
N PHE A 17 -6.12 -9.73 2.64
CA PHE A 17 -4.91 -10.48 2.38
C PHE A 17 -3.71 -9.52 2.30
N PRO A 18 -2.61 -9.76 3.03
CA PRO A 18 -1.34 -9.15 2.68
C PRO A 18 -1.01 -9.60 1.25
N ALA A 19 -1.14 -8.69 0.28
CA ALA A 19 -0.81 -8.99 -1.09
C ALA A 19 0.59 -9.64 -1.16
N GLN A 20 0.77 -10.64 -2.02
CA GLN A 20 2.05 -11.35 -2.17
C GLN A 20 3.23 -10.38 -2.46
N SER A 21 2.91 -9.23 -3.03
CA SER A 21 3.81 -8.07 -3.20
C SER A 21 4.33 -7.49 -1.87
N LEU A 22 3.50 -7.42 -0.83
CA LEU A 22 3.90 -6.95 0.50
C LEU A 22 4.90 -7.91 1.16
N TRP A 23 4.73 -9.22 0.96
CA TRP A 23 5.73 -10.21 1.36
C TRP A 23 7.04 -10.07 0.61
N ARG A 24 7.00 -9.84 -0.70
CA ARG A 24 8.22 -9.57 -1.48
C ARG A 24 8.91 -8.28 -1.04
N MET A 25 8.15 -7.23 -0.75
CA MET A 25 8.66 -5.96 -0.24
C MET A 25 9.38 -6.15 1.09
N PHE A 26 8.74 -6.80 2.07
CA PHE A 26 9.35 -7.01 3.38
C PHE A 26 10.59 -7.90 3.29
N SER A 27 10.58 -8.95 2.46
CA SER A 27 11.78 -9.74 2.22
C SER A 27 12.91 -8.94 1.56
N ALA A 28 12.61 -8.06 0.60
CA ALA A 28 13.61 -7.17 0.00
C ALA A 28 14.19 -6.15 1.02
N LEU A 29 13.41 -5.79 2.03
CA LEU A 29 13.83 -4.93 3.15
C LEU A 29 14.50 -5.71 4.31
N GLY A 30 14.62 -7.04 4.20
CA GLY A 30 15.18 -7.89 5.27
C GLY A 30 14.28 -8.04 6.50
N ILE A 31 12.99 -7.74 6.38
CA ILE A 31 12.01 -7.89 7.46
C ILE A 31 11.41 -9.30 7.38
N GLU A 32 11.66 -10.11 8.39
CA GLU A 32 11.34 -11.54 8.39
C GLU A 32 10.54 -12.00 9.62
N GLY A 33 10.18 -13.29 9.65
CA GLY A 33 9.60 -13.94 10.82
C GLY A 33 8.35 -13.28 11.40
N ALA A 34 8.35 -13.09 12.72
CA ALA A 34 7.25 -12.49 13.46
C ALA A 34 7.11 -10.99 13.19
N ASP A 35 8.23 -10.28 13.00
CA ASP A 35 8.24 -8.85 12.70
C ASP A 35 7.57 -8.56 11.38
N ARG A 36 7.79 -9.42 10.38
CA ARG A 36 7.10 -9.36 9.09
C ARG A 36 5.58 -9.45 9.25
N LYS A 37 5.08 -10.40 10.07
CA LYS A 37 3.64 -10.52 10.37
C LYS A 37 3.08 -9.26 11.04
N ARG A 38 3.79 -8.71 12.02
CA ARG A 38 3.39 -7.49 12.73
C ARG A 38 3.40 -6.26 11.83
N ALA A 39 4.42 -6.13 10.99
CA ALA A 39 4.56 -5.03 10.04
C ALA A 39 3.44 -5.08 8.98
N ALA A 40 3.12 -6.26 8.44
CA ALA A 40 2.01 -6.42 7.51
C ALA A 40 0.66 -6.03 8.13
N GLY A 41 0.36 -6.47 9.36
CA GLY A 41 -0.91 -6.12 10.02
C GLY A 41 -1.07 -4.59 10.19
N LYS A 42 0.00 -3.90 10.60
CA LYS A 42 -0.01 -2.44 10.72
C LYS A 42 -0.20 -1.75 9.37
N LEU A 43 0.54 -2.21 8.36
CA LEU A 43 0.49 -1.61 7.02
C LEU A 43 -0.89 -1.79 6.39
N ILE A 44 -1.50 -2.97 6.50
CA ILE A 44 -2.86 -3.22 6.02
C ILE A 44 -3.86 -2.27 6.70
N LEU A 45 -3.80 -2.14 8.03
CA LEU A 45 -4.70 -1.25 8.76
C LEU A 45 -4.57 0.22 8.31
N THR A 46 -3.34 0.70 8.11
CA THR A 46 -3.11 2.06 7.61
C THR A 46 -3.60 2.21 6.18
N ALA A 47 -3.32 1.23 5.32
CA ALA A 47 -3.70 1.25 3.92
C ALA A 47 -5.23 1.23 3.75
N ASP A 48 -5.94 0.46 4.59
CA ASP A 48 -7.40 0.39 4.62
C ASP A 48 -8.04 1.73 5.07
N ARG A 49 -7.53 2.33 6.17
CA ARG A 49 -8.02 3.64 6.63
C ARG A 49 -7.80 4.74 5.59
N THR A 50 -6.64 4.72 4.93
CA THR A 50 -6.30 5.72 3.91
C THR A 50 -7.04 5.50 2.61
N SER A 51 -7.33 4.25 2.23
CA SER A 51 -8.12 3.94 1.03
C SER A 51 -9.57 4.41 1.20
N ILE A 52 -10.18 4.22 2.38
CA ILE A 52 -11.52 4.75 2.70
C ILE A 52 -11.54 6.27 2.57
N TRP A 53 -10.58 6.96 3.19
CA TRP A 53 -10.47 8.42 3.08
C TRP A 53 -10.30 8.88 1.63
N LEU A 54 -9.45 8.18 0.85
CA LEU A 54 -9.22 8.50 -0.56
C LEU A 54 -10.48 8.29 -1.40
N CYS A 55 -11.25 7.22 -1.15
CA CYS A 55 -12.53 6.97 -1.79
C CYS A 55 -13.52 8.10 -1.49
N MET A 56 -13.67 8.49 -0.22
CA MET A 56 -14.52 9.63 0.16
C MET A 56 -14.07 10.93 -0.52
N LYS A 57 -12.76 11.17 -0.62
CA LYS A 57 -12.21 12.33 -1.33
C LYS A 57 -12.47 12.31 -2.83
N ARG A 58 -12.43 11.14 -3.48
CA ARG A 58 -12.77 11.01 -4.91
C ARG A 58 -14.21 11.37 -5.23
N GLU A 59 -15.13 11.15 -4.29
CA GLU A 59 -16.54 11.49 -4.43
C GLU A 59 -16.80 13.00 -4.30
N GLU A 60 -15.84 13.78 -3.77
CA GLU A 60 -15.94 15.23 -3.72
C GLU A 60 -15.85 15.81 -5.15
N ARG A 61 -16.82 16.65 -5.54
CA ARG A 61 -16.84 17.32 -6.86
C ARG A 61 -15.59 18.16 -7.17
N SER A 62 -14.86 18.59 -6.15
CA SER A 62 -13.62 19.36 -6.26
C SER A 62 -12.41 18.49 -6.58
N TRP A 63 -12.51 17.17 -6.43
CA TRP A 63 -11.43 16.24 -6.74
C TRP A 63 -11.20 16.19 -8.26
N LYS A 64 -10.25 16.99 -8.74
CA LYS A 64 -9.75 16.93 -10.11
C LYS A 64 -8.42 16.19 -10.10
N PRO A 65 -8.33 14.96 -10.62
CA PRO A 65 -7.04 14.37 -10.90
C PRO A 65 -6.34 15.32 -11.88
N THR A 66 -5.25 15.95 -11.46
CA THR A 66 -4.37 16.70 -12.36
C THR A 66 -3.64 15.70 -13.26
N ALA A 67 -4.36 15.17 -14.24
CA ALA A 67 -3.74 14.55 -15.41
C ALA A 67 -3.34 15.71 -16.32
N ASN A 68 -2.11 16.21 -16.15
CA ASN A 68 -1.46 16.97 -17.21
C ASN A 68 -1.22 15.97 -18.36
N THR A 69 -2.14 15.93 -19.31
CA THR A 69 -2.00 15.26 -20.60
C THR A 69 -2.11 16.31 -21.68
#